data_AF-A0A535A4X1-F1
#
_entry.id   AF-A0A535A4X1-F1
#
_cell.length_a   1.000
_cell.length_b   1.000
_cell.length_c   1.000
_cell.angle_alpha   90.00
_cell.angle_beta   90.00
_cell.angle_gamma   90.00
#
_symmetry.space_group_name_H-M   'P 1'
#
loop_
_entity.id
_entity.type
_entity.pdbx_description
1 polymer ?
#
loop_
_entity_poly.entity_id
_entity_poly.type
_entity_poly.pdbx_seq_one_letter_code
_entity_poly.pdbx_strand_id
1 'polypeptide(L)'
;MATTEDELAKKQVQEAVWTWAGRAIVVAVVFGFGFFAAWLMWGVGERGAPALRVAKENLDAQLLDFKNRRVDIEGKLTVCQGRLDECNRSLAAKSAAAAQQPGQ
;
A
#
# COMPACT_ATOMS: atom_id res chain seq x y z
N MET A 1 7.01 -57.59 46.95
CA MET A 1 5.61 -57.35 46.55
C MET A 1 5.34 -55.85 46.53
N ALA A 2 5.39 -55.14 47.66
CA ALA A 2 5.21 -53.67 47.68
C ALA A 2 6.27 -52.90 46.86
N THR A 3 7.54 -53.27 46.94
CA THR A 3 8.64 -52.60 46.22
C THR A 3 8.57 -52.76 44.70
N THR A 4 8.05 -53.90 44.22
CA THR A 4 7.86 -54.18 42.79
C THR A 4 6.67 -53.42 42.20
N GLU A 5 5.63 -53.17 42.99
CA GLU A 5 4.46 -52.38 42.58
C GLU A 5 4.77 -50.88 42.53
N ASP A 6 5.54 -50.36 43.48
CA ASP A 6 6.03 -48.97 43.48
C ASP A 6 6.95 -48.66 42.29
N GLU A 7 7.82 -49.60 41.90
CA GLU A 7 8.67 -49.43 40.71
C GLU A 7 7.87 -49.46 39.40
N LEU A 8 6.82 -50.28 39.32
CA LEU A 8 5.91 -50.29 38.17
C LEU A 8 5.08 -49.00 38.08
N ALA A 9 4.60 -48.48 39.21
CA ALA A 9 3.87 -47.22 39.27
C ALA A 9 4.75 -46.04 38.83
N LYS A 10 6.01 -45.98 39.26
CA LYS A 10 6.97 -44.95 38.82
C LYS A 10 7.24 -45.00 37.32
N LYS A 11 7.37 -46.20 36.74
CA LYS A 11 7.58 -46.35 35.29
C LYS A 11 6.38 -45.87 34.47
N GLN A 12 5.15 -46.17 34.92
CA GLN A 12 3.94 -45.68 34.26
C GLN A 12 3.83 -44.15 34.32
N VAL A 13 4.16 -43.53 35.46
CA VAL A 13 4.18 -42.06 35.59
C VAL A 13 5.26 -41.45 34.68
N GLN A 14 6.42 -42.08 34.58
CA GLN A 14 7.51 -41.59 33.74
C GLN A 14 7.17 -41.66 32.24
N GLU A 15 6.52 -42.74 31.79
CA GLU A 15 6.03 -42.87 30.42
C GLU A 15 4.91 -41.87 30.12
N ALA A 16 3.99 -41.68 31.06
CA ALA A 16 2.94 -40.66 30.93
C ALA A 16 3.55 -39.26 30.82
N VAL A 17 4.50 -38.89 31.68
CA VAL A 17 5.19 -37.59 31.61
C VAL A 17 5.93 -37.44 30.28
N TRP A 18 6.57 -38.51 29.79
CA TRP A 18 7.29 -38.46 28.51
C TRP A 18 6.35 -38.21 27.32
N THR A 19 5.17 -38.85 27.30
CA THR A 19 4.18 -38.60 26.25
C THR A 19 3.61 -37.18 26.28
N TRP A 20 3.36 -36.62 27.47
CA TRP A 20 2.88 -35.25 27.62
C TRP A 20 3.97 -34.21 27.28
N ALA A 21 5.21 -34.46 27.69
CA ALA A 21 6.36 -33.62 27.35
C ALA A 21 6.60 -33.59 25.83
N GLY A 22 6.51 -34.74 25.16
CA GLY A 22 6.60 -34.82 23.70
C GLY A 22 5.51 -34.00 23.01
N ARG A 23 4.26 -34.07 23.48
CA ARG A 23 3.15 -33.26 22.95
C ARG A 23 3.38 -31.76 23.16
N ALA A 24 3.89 -31.36 24.33
CA ALA A 24 4.21 -29.97 24.63
C ALA A 24 5.30 -29.42 23.70
N ILE A 25 6.33 -30.22 23.40
CA ILE A 25 7.40 -29.85 22.45
C ILE A 25 6.82 -29.69 21.04
N VAL A 26 5.97 -30.61 20.58
CA VAL A 26 5.33 -30.50 19.26
C VAL A 26 4.49 -29.23 19.16
N VAL A 27 3.71 -28.91 20.19
CA VAL A 27 2.94 -27.66 20.25
C VAL A 27 3.87 -26.44 20.21
N ALA A 28 4.94 -26.43 21.01
CA ALA A 28 5.90 -25.34 21.03
C ALA A 28 6.59 -25.14 19.66
N VAL A 29 6.93 -26.21 18.95
CA VAL A 29 7.53 -26.14 17.62
C VAL A 29 6.53 -25.61 16.59
N VAL A 30 5.28 -26.08 16.60
CA VAL A 30 4.24 -25.62 15.66
C VAL A 30 3.93 -24.13 15.89
N PHE A 31 3.80 -23.70 17.15
CA PHE A 31 3.58 -22.29 17.48
C PHE A 31 4.81 -21.43 17.17
N GLY A 32 6.01 -21.90 17.51
CA GLY A 32 7.26 -21.18 17.22
C GLY A 32 7.49 -21.01 15.72
N PHE A 33 7.27 -22.07 14.94
CA PHE A 33 7.39 -22.01 13.49
C PHE A 33 6.33 -21.12 12.85
N GLY A 34 5.07 -21.22 13.29
CA GLY A 34 3.99 -20.35 12.82
C GLY A 34 4.27 -18.87 13.13
N PHE A 35 4.72 -18.57 14.35
CA PHE A 35 5.08 -17.21 14.76
C PHE A 35 6.28 -16.68 13.99
N PHE A 36 7.30 -17.51 13.76
CA PHE A 36 8.48 -17.13 13.00
C PHE A 36 8.16 -16.89 11.51
N ALA A 37 7.35 -17.74 10.90
CA ALA A 37 6.88 -17.54 9.53
C ALA A 37 6.06 -16.25 9.39
N ALA A 38 5.17 -15.97 10.35
CA ALA A 38 4.41 -14.73 10.40
C ALA A 38 5.33 -13.50 10.57
N TRP A 39 6.35 -13.60 11.43
CA TRP A 39 7.34 -12.54 11.61
C TRP A 39 8.08 -12.26 10.30
N LEU A 40 8.63 -13.28 9.64
CA LEU A 40 9.36 -13.10 8.38
C LEU A 40 8.49 -12.45 7.30
N MET A 41 7.23 -12.88 7.17
CA MET A 41 6.29 -12.33 6.19
C MET A 41 5.93 -10.86 6.50
N TRP A 42 5.84 -10.48 7.78
CA TRP A 42 5.47 -9.13 8.19
C TRP A 42 6.65 -8.15 8.22
N GLY A 43 7.83 -8.60 8.68
CA GLY A 43 8.95 -7.75 9.06
C GLY A 43 10.14 -7.75 8.09
N VAL A 44 10.35 -8.80 7.31
CA VAL A 44 11.60 -8.97 6.52
C VAL A 44 11.35 -8.96 5.00
N GLY A 45 10.12 -9.20 4.54
CA GLY A 45 9.82 -9.13 3.11
C GLY A 45 9.81 -7.70 2.55
N GLU A 46 10.17 -7.54 1.27
CA GLU A 46 9.96 -6.30 0.48
C GLU A 46 8.47 -5.86 0.44
N ARG A 47 7.55 -6.76 0.80
CA ARG A 47 6.11 -6.54 0.97
C ARG A 47 5.67 -6.33 2.43
N GLY A 48 6.60 -6.25 3.36
CA GLY A 48 6.32 -6.06 4.78
C GLY A 48 5.65 -4.71 5.04
N ALA A 49 4.89 -4.62 6.13
CA ALA A 49 4.17 -3.42 6.54
C ALA A 49 5.02 -2.12 6.57
N PRO A 50 6.29 -2.11 7.03
CA PRO A 50 7.09 -0.88 7.00
C PRO A 50 7.48 -0.46 5.58
N ALA A 51 7.86 -1.39 4.70
CA ALA A 51 8.17 -1.09 3.31
C ALA A 51 6.94 -0.57 2.55
N LEU A 52 5.77 -1.14 2.84
CA LEU A 52 4.50 -0.69 2.26
C LEU A 52 4.12 0.73 2.68
N ARG A 53 4.42 1.13 3.92
CA ARG A 53 4.16 2.49 4.41
C ARG A 53 5.03 3.52 3.69
N VAL A 54 6.32 3.23 3.51
CA VAL A 54 7.24 4.10 2.76
C VAL A 54 6.82 4.18 1.28
N ALA A 55 6.46 3.05 0.67
CA ALA A 55 5.98 3.03 -0.71
C ALA A 55 4.68 3.83 -0.88
N LYS A 56 3.76 3.74 0.08
CA LYS A 56 2.52 4.52 0.09
C LYS A 56 2.80 6.02 0.14
N GLU A 57 3.67 6.48 1.05
CA GLU A 57 4.03 7.90 1.13
C GLU A 57 4.66 8.42 -0.16
N ASN A 58 5.54 7.63 -0.78
CA ASN A 58 6.14 7.98 -2.06
C ASN A 58 5.11 8.05 -3.20
N LEU A 59 4.18 7.09 -3.25
CA LEU A 59 3.09 7.09 -4.24
C LEU A 59 2.14 8.29 -4.04
N ASP A 60 1.81 8.62 -2.79
CA ASP A 60 0.97 9.78 -2.47
C ASP A 60 1.65 11.10 -2.88
N ALA A 61 2.97 11.22 -2.67
CA ALA A 61 3.75 12.38 -3.12
C ALA A 61 3.76 12.50 -4.65
N GLN A 62 4.01 11.40 -5.37
CA GLN A 62 3.97 11.39 -6.84
C GLN A 62 2.58 11.74 -7.38
N LEU A 63 1.51 11.25 -6.74
CA LEU A 63 0.14 11.57 -7.13
C LEU A 63 -0.14 13.08 -6.99
N LEU A 64 0.35 13.70 -5.91
CA LEU A 64 0.20 15.13 -5.67
C LEU A 64 0.92 15.95 -6.75
N ASP A 65 2.14 15.56 -7.11
CA ASP A 65 2.88 16.17 -8.22
C ASP A 65 2.14 16.04 -9.56
N PHE A 66 1.60 14.87 -9.88
CA PHE A 66 0.81 14.69 -11.09
C PHE A 66 -0.47 15.53 -11.10
N LYS A 67 -1.14 15.67 -9.95
CA LYS A 67 -2.31 16.55 -9.82
C LYS A 67 -1.94 18.01 -10.03
N ASN A 68 -0.85 18.49 -9.42
CA ASN A 68 -0.38 19.85 -9.61
C ASN A 68 -0.03 20.15 -11.07
N ARG A 69 0.66 19.21 -11.74
CA ARG A 69 0.96 19.34 -13.18
C ARG A 69 -0.31 19.39 -14.04
N ARG A 70 -1.32 18.57 -13.71
CA ARG A 70 -2.61 18.61 -14.42
C ARG A 70 -3.29 19.97 -14.26
N VAL A 71 -3.38 20.48 -13.03
CA VAL A 71 -3.99 21.79 -12.76
C VAL A 71 -3.26 22.91 -13.48
N ASP A 72 -1.93 22.89 -13.51
CA ASP A 72 -1.13 23.88 -14.26
C ASP A 72 -1.38 23.81 -15.77
N ILE A 73 -1.44 22.62 -16.35
CA ILE A 73 -1.74 22.42 -17.78
C ILE A 73 -3.16 22.88 -18.11
N GLU A 74 -4.16 22.52 -17.30
CA GLU A 74 -5.55 22.94 -17.49
C GLU A 74 -5.71 24.46 -17.36
N GLY A 75 -4.99 25.08 -16.42
CA GLY A 75 -4.94 26.53 -16.28
C GLY A 75 -4.34 27.21 -17.51
N LYS A 76 -3.19 26.72 -18.01
CA LYS A 76 -2.58 27.22 -19.25
C LYS A 76 -3.51 27.06 -20.45
N LEU A 77 -4.21 25.93 -20.55
CA LEU A 77 -5.16 25.68 -21.63
C LEU A 77 -6.31 26.68 -21.57
N THR A 78 -6.87 26.94 -20.40
CA THR A 78 -7.96 27.91 -20.20
C THR A 78 -7.53 29.33 -20.57
N VAL A 79 -6.31 29.74 -20.18
CA VAL A 79 -5.76 31.05 -20.55
C VAL A 79 -5.54 31.15 -22.07
N CYS A 80 -4.99 30.11 -22.70
CA CYS A 80 -4.81 30.08 -24.14
C CYS A 80 -6.15 30.12 -24.89
N GLN A 81 -7.15 29.38 -24.41
CA GLN A 81 -8.51 29.39 -24.95
C GLN A 81 -9.12 30.79 -24.84
N GLY A 82 -9.03 31.43 -23.67
CA GLY A 82 -9.52 32.79 -23.46
C GLY A 82 -8.85 33.82 -24.38
N ARG A 83 -7.51 33.74 -24.54
CA ARG A 83 -6.78 34.61 -25.49
C ARG A 83 -7.17 34.35 -26.95
N LEU A 84 -7.43 33.10 -27.32
CA LEU A 84 -7.92 32.76 -28.65
C LEU A 84 -9.33 33.31 -28.90
N ASP A 85 -10.22 33.19 -27.92
CA ASP A 85 -11.59 33.73 -28.01
C ASP A 85 -11.59 35.26 -28.08
N GLU A 86 -10.74 35.93 -27.31
CA GLU A 86 -10.53 37.38 -27.39
C GLU A 86 -9.98 37.80 -28.76
N CYS A 87 -8.98 37.08 -29.28
CA CYS A 87 -8.40 37.35 -30.59
C CYS A 87 -9.47 37.18 -31.68
N ASN A 88 -10.20 36.05 -31.68
CA ASN A 88 -11.29 35.78 -32.61
C ASN A 88 -12.39 36.84 -32.54
N ARG A 89 -12.78 37.27 -31.33
CA ARG A 89 -13.76 38.34 -31.14
C ARG A 89 -13.26 39.68 -31.67
N SER A 90 -11.99 40.02 -31.43
CA SER A 90 -11.38 41.24 -31.95
C SER A 90 -11.27 41.24 -33.47
N LEU A 91 -10.99 40.07 -34.07
CA LEU A 91 -10.87 39.89 -35.51
C LEU A 91 -12.25 39.97 -36.18
N ALA A 92 -13.27 39.35 -35.59
CA ALA A 92 -14.67 39.47 -36.00
C ALA A 92 -15.19 40.91 -35.89
N ALA A 93 -14.83 41.64 -34.81
CA ALA A 93 -15.20 43.05 -34.66
C ALA A 93 -14.53 43.93 -35.71
N LYS A 94 -13.24 43.69 -36.02
CA LYS A 94 -12.50 44.42 -37.06
C LYS A 94 -12.99 44.08 -38.46
N SER A 95 -13.33 42.82 -38.75
CA SER A 95 -13.88 42.43 -40.05
C SER A 95 -15.30 42.96 -40.25
N ALA A 96 -16.13 43.00 -39.20
CA ALA A 96 -17.43 43.65 -39.23
C ALA A 96 -17.31 45.17 -39.42
N ALA A 97 -16.36 45.83 -38.74
CA ALA A 97 -16.10 47.26 -38.94
C ALA A 97 -15.56 47.58 -40.35
N ALA A 98 -14.73 46.70 -40.92
CA ALA A 98 -14.25 46.82 -42.30
C ALA A 98 -15.37 46.58 -43.33
N ALA A 99 -16.32 45.70 -43.06
CA ALA A 99 -17.51 45.48 -43.89
C ALA A 99 -18.51 46.66 -43.83
N GLN A 100 -18.49 47.44 -42.75
CA GLN A 100 -19.30 48.66 -42.59
C GLN A 100 -18.69 49.90 -43.29
N GLN A 101 -17.47 49.81 -43.83
CA GLN A 101 -16.87 50.82 -44.72
C GLN A 101 -16.93 50.42 -46.21
N PRO A 102 -18.11 50.25 -46.85
CA PRO A 102 -18.19 50.30 -48.30
C PRO A 102 -18.45 51.75 -48.72
N GLY A 103 -17.40 52.48 -49.09
CA GLY A 103 -17.56 53.81 -49.72
C GLY A 103 -16.47 54.81 -49.37
N GLN A 104 -15.32 54.68 -50.03
CA GLN A 104 -14.71 55.80 -50.76
C GLN A 104 -14.31 55.29 -52.15
#